data_AF-A0A3A6QPY1-F1
#
_entry.id   AF-A0A3A6QPY1-F1
#
_cell.length_a   1.000
_cell.length_b   1.000
_cell.length_c   1.000
_cell.angle_alpha   90.00
_cell.angle_beta   90.00
_cell.angle_gamma   90.00
#
_symmetry.space_group_name_H-M   'P 1'
#
loop_
_entity.id
_entity.type
_entity.pdbx_description
1 polymer ?
#
loop_
_entity_poly.entity_id
_entity_poly.type
_entity_poly.pdbx_seq_one_letter_code
_entity_poly.pdbx_strand_id
1 'polypeptide(L)'
;MFNEPIHRLTNDAQLRYSHYRGLIEQRKRLLFPEGVEEGFPDSLLLDRRDRPHYLATVASISQIEIDAGLGERGIATASDLREHIELVHEISSACSTMPAYELRHYNLQLLRAMKAEMVDVRRTA
;
A
#
# COMPACT_ATOMS: atom_id res chain seq x y z
N MET A 1 -8.23 -28.78 14.53
CA MET A 1 -8.13 -27.44 15.14
C MET A 1 -9.22 -26.56 14.54
N PHE A 2 -10.18 -26.12 15.35
CA PHE A 2 -11.11 -25.09 14.93
C PHE A 2 -10.40 -23.75 15.10
N ASN A 3 -9.82 -23.22 14.03
CA ASN A 3 -9.41 -21.82 14.03
C ASN A 3 -10.69 -20.97 14.03
N GLU A 4 -10.76 -20.04 14.96
CA GLU A 4 -11.86 -19.09 15.02
C GLU A 4 -11.87 -18.26 13.71
N PRO A 5 -13.04 -17.99 13.13
CA PRO A 5 -13.12 -17.25 11.88
C PRO A 5 -12.45 -15.87 12.00
N ILE A 6 -11.59 -15.51 11.05
CA ILE A 6 -10.78 -14.28 11.11
C ILE A 6 -11.66 -13.03 11.25
N HIS A 7 -12.86 -13.04 10.67
CA HIS A 7 -13.82 -11.94 10.79
C HIS A 7 -14.30 -11.65 12.22
N ARG A 8 -14.10 -12.58 13.17
CA ARG A 8 -14.44 -12.41 14.60
C ARG A 8 -13.30 -11.87 15.44
N LEU A 9 -12.06 -11.92 14.93
CA LEU A 9 -10.86 -11.53 15.68
C LEU A 9 -10.73 -10.01 15.84
N THR A 10 -11.20 -9.24 14.84
CA THR A 10 -11.12 -7.78 14.86
C THR A 10 -12.13 -7.14 13.92
N ASN A 11 -12.55 -5.92 14.23
CA ASN A 11 -13.40 -5.07 13.38
C ASN A 11 -12.58 -4.17 12.45
N ASP A 12 -11.26 -4.11 12.61
CA ASP A 12 -10.40 -3.35 11.72
C ASP A 12 -10.25 -4.06 10.36
N ALA A 13 -10.41 -3.34 9.24
CA ALA A 13 -10.36 -3.92 7.91
C ALA A 13 -8.92 -4.26 7.47
N GLN A 14 -7.94 -3.42 7.80
CA GLN A 14 -6.53 -3.62 7.45
C GLN A 14 -5.94 -4.79 8.22
N LEU A 15 -6.26 -4.89 9.51
CA LEU A 15 -5.84 -6.01 10.34
C LEU A 15 -6.50 -7.32 9.91
N ARG A 16 -7.80 -7.31 9.58
CA ARG A 16 -8.46 -8.49 8.99
C ARG A 16 -7.81 -8.92 7.68
N TYR A 17 -7.47 -7.97 6.82
CA TYR A 17 -6.81 -8.24 5.54
C TYR A 17 -5.43 -8.89 5.75
N SER A 18 -4.63 -8.38 6.69
CA SER A 18 -3.31 -8.95 7.00
C SER A 18 -3.40 -10.39 7.51
N HIS A 19 -4.38 -10.70 8.35
CA HIS A 19 -4.65 -12.06 8.81
C HIS A 19 -5.01 -13.00 7.66
N TYR A 20 -5.90 -12.58 6.75
CA TYR A 20 -6.22 -13.39 5.58
C TYR A 20 -5.02 -13.60 4.67
N ARG A 21 -4.22 -12.55 4.42
CA ARG A 21 -2.99 -12.65 3.62
C ARG A 21 -1.99 -13.63 4.23
N GLY A 22 -1.78 -13.58 5.54
CA GLY A 22 -0.90 -14.53 6.24
C GLY A 22 -1.33 -15.98 6.02
N LEU A 23 -2.63 -16.26 6.12
CA LEU A 23 -3.19 -17.61 5.94
C LEU A 23 -3.12 -18.06 4.47
N ILE A 24 -3.40 -17.16 3.53
CA ILE A 24 -3.25 -17.41 2.08
C ILE A 24 -1.80 -17.76 1.75
N GLU A 25 -0.82 -16.96 2.19
CA GLU A 25 0.60 -17.19 1.93
C GLU A 25 1.08 -18.52 2.54
N GLN A 26 0.63 -18.85 3.75
CA GLN A 26 0.93 -20.15 4.36
C GLN A 26 0.38 -21.30 3.51
N ARG A 27 -0.87 -21.20 3.02
CA ARG A 27 -1.48 -22.24 2.19
C ARG A 27 -0.85 -22.32 0.80
N LYS A 28 -0.44 -21.19 0.22
CA LYS A 28 0.34 -21.16 -1.03
C LYS A 28 1.64 -21.92 -0.89
N ARG A 29 2.40 -21.68 0.18
CA ARG A 29 3.67 -22.39 0.43
C ARG A 29 3.50 -23.90 0.58
N LEU A 30 2.36 -24.35 1.13
CA LEU A 30 2.05 -25.77 1.27
C LEU A 30 1.61 -26.42 -0.05
N LEU A 31 0.83 -25.70 -0.85
CA LEU A 31 0.24 -26.24 -2.09
C LEU A 31 1.16 -26.08 -3.31
N PHE A 32 1.99 -25.04 -3.31
CA PHE A 32 2.87 -24.67 -4.43
C PHE A 32 4.32 -24.46 -3.92
N PRO A 33 5.01 -25.54 -3.50
CA PRO A 33 6.35 -25.44 -2.95
C PRO A 33 7.43 -25.02 -3.96
N GLU A 34 7.20 -25.19 -5.27
CA GLU A 34 8.20 -24.89 -6.32
C GLU A 34 8.03 -23.52 -7.01
N GLY A 35 7.00 -22.74 -6.67
CA GLY A 35 6.76 -21.44 -7.28
C GLY A 35 5.29 -21.18 -7.62
N VAL A 36 4.97 -19.89 -7.78
CA VAL A 36 3.61 -19.33 -7.82
C VAL A 36 2.83 -19.79 -9.05
N GLU A 37 1.65 -20.39 -8.86
CA GLU A 37 0.64 -20.44 -9.92
C GLU A 37 0.10 -19.01 -10.14
N GLU A 38 0.62 -18.33 -11.15
CA GLU A 38 0.01 -17.12 -11.69
C GLU A 38 -1.43 -17.47 -12.13
N GLY A 39 -2.41 -16.85 -11.47
CA GLY A 39 -3.82 -16.97 -11.83
C GLY A 39 -4.69 -17.76 -10.85
N PHE A 40 -4.14 -18.37 -9.79
CA PHE A 40 -4.98 -19.02 -8.78
C PHE A 40 -5.64 -17.96 -7.86
N PRO A 41 -6.98 -17.90 -7.77
CA PRO A 41 -7.65 -16.90 -6.94
C PRO A 41 -7.38 -17.11 -5.45
N ASP A 42 -6.88 -16.07 -4.77
CA ASP A 42 -6.61 -16.07 -3.33
C ASP A 42 -7.81 -16.51 -2.48
N SER A 43 -9.04 -16.21 -2.93
CA SER A 43 -10.27 -16.60 -2.24
C SER A 43 -10.51 -18.12 -2.22
N LEU A 44 -9.99 -18.87 -3.19
CA LEU A 44 -10.12 -20.33 -3.22
C LEU A 44 -9.21 -21.02 -2.20
N LEU A 45 -8.14 -20.34 -1.80
CA LEU A 45 -7.24 -20.80 -0.74
C LEU A 45 -7.85 -20.64 0.65
N LEU A 46 -8.97 -19.92 0.78
CA LEU A 46 -9.69 -19.77 2.04
C LEU A 46 -10.83 -20.78 2.19
N ASP A 47 -11.18 -21.06 3.44
CA ASP A 47 -12.31 -21.92 3.77
C ASP A 47 -13.61 -21.26 3.33
N ARG A 48 -14.59 -22.06 2.88
CA ARG A 48 -15.88 -21.56 2.33
C ARG A 48 -16.58 -20.51 3.21
N ARG A 49 -16.41 -20.62 4.53
CA ARG A 49 -17.00 -19.72 5.53
C ARG A 49 -16.36 -18.33 5.54
N ASP A 50 -15.07 -18.25 5.22
CA ASP A 50 -14.28 -17.02 5.31
C ASP A 50 -14.24 -16.24 3.99
N ARG A 51 -14.48 -16.91 2.86
CA ARG A 51 -14.52 -16.30 1.52
C ARG A 51 -15.37 -15.02 1.42
N PRO A 52 -16.64 -14.99 1.84
CA PRO A 52 -17.46 -13.78 1.72
C PRO A 52 -16.89 -12.62 2.56
N HIS A 53 -16.32 -12.93 3.73
CA HIS A 53 -15.73 -11.92 4.61
C HIS A 53 -14.41 -11.40 4.05
N TYR A 54 -13.57 -12.27 3.49
CA TYR A 54 -12.35 -11.86 2.82
C TYR A 54 -12.63 -10.95 1.63
N LEU A 55 -13.59 -11.31 0.77
CA LEU A 55 -13.97 -10.47 -0.38
C LEU A 55 -14.50 -9.10 0.06
N ALA A 56 -15.32 -9.06 1.12
CA ALA A 56 -15.78 -7.81 1.70
C ALA A 56 -14.62 -6.97 2.24
N THR A 57 -13.66 -7.61 2.92
CA THR A 57 -12.44 -6.95 3.41
C THR A 57 -11.59 -6.41 2.27
N VAL A 58 -11.39 -7.16 1.18
CA VAL A 58 -10.67 -6.68 -0.02
C VAL A 58 -11.36 -5.43 -0.58
N ALA A 59 -12.69 -5.47 -0.73
CA ALA A 59 -13.44 -4.31 -1.22
C ALA A 59 -13.31 -3.10 -0.27
N SER A 60 -13.35 -3.30 1.05
CA SER A 60 -13.12 -2.23 2.02
C SER A 60 -11.72 -1.63 1.93
N ILE A 61 -10.69 -2.46 1.75
CA ILE A 61 -9.30 -1.98 1.59
C ILE A 61 -9.16 -1.19 0.29
N SER A 62 -9.68 -1.70 -0.82
CA SER A 62 -9.68 -0.96 -2.09
C SER A 62 -10.42 0.37 -1.98
N GLN A 63 -11.53 0.43 -1.23
CA GLN A 63 -12.23 1.69 -0.98
C GLN A 63 -11.38 2.64 -0.13
N ILE A 64 -10.71 2.15 0.93
CA ILE A 64 -9.79 2.96 1.74
C ILE A 64 -8.64 3.51 0.87
N GLU A 65 -8.09 2.70 -0.04
CA GLU A 65 -7.03 3.11 -0.97
C GLU A 65 -7.54 4.13 -2.00
N ILE A 66 -8.77 3.97 -2.50
CA ILE A 66 -9.41 4.94 -3.40
C ILE A 66 -9.67 6.26 -2.65
N ASP A 67 -10.21 6.20 -1.45
CA ASP A 67 -10.50 7.39 -0.62
C ASP A 67 -9.20 8.10 -0.22
N ALA A 68 -8.15 7.36 0.14
CA ALA A 68 -6.82 7.91 0.38
C ALA A 68 -6.19 8.49 -0.91
N GLY A 69 -6.41 7.84 -2.05
CA GLY A 69 -5.95 8.29 -3.37
C GLY A 69 -6.68 9.53 -3.89
N LEU A 70 -7.93 9.75 -3.46
CA LEU A 70 -8.74 10.93 -3.75
C LEU A 70 -8.52 12.06 -2.73
N GLY A 71 -8.05 11.74 -1.53
CA GLY A 71 -7.87 12.68 -0.43
C GLY A 71 -6.62 13.56 -0.57
N GLU A 72 -5.44 13.00 -0.83
CA GLU A 72 -4.18 13.73 -0.66
C GLU A 72 -3.08 13.21 -1.58
N ARG A 73 -3.19 13.45 -2.90
CA ARG A 73 -2.02 13.33 -3.78
C ARG A 73 -1.49 14.72 -4.15
N GLY A 74 -0.35 15.05 -3.54
CA GLY A 74 0.49 16.20 -3.91
C GLY A 74 0.51 17.34 -2.89
N ILE A 75 1.38 18.31 -3.15
CA ILE A 75 1.41 19.58 -2.42
C ILE A 75 0.21 20.40 -2.92
N ALA A 76 -0.90 20.37 -2.18
CA ALA A 76 -2.11 21.13 -2.52
C ALA A 76 -2.10 22.52 -1.88
N THR A 77 -1.46 22.64 -0.71
CA THR A 77 -1.38 23.86 0.07
C THR A 77 0.07 24.25 0.39
N ALA A 78 0.27 25.50 0.80
CA ALA A 78 1.57 25.97 1.27
C ALA A 78 2.00 25.30 2.59
N SER A 79 1.07 24.67 3.32
CA SER A 79 1.38 23.88 4.52
C SER A 79 2.04 22.57 4.12
N ASP A 80 1.46 21.86 3.15
CA ASP A 80 1.98 20.58 2.63
C ASP A 80 3.37 20.77 2.02
N LEU A 81 3.62 21.93 1.39
CA LEU A 81 4.94 22.27 0.87
C LEU A 81 5.98 22.40 2.01
N ARG A 82 5.61 23.03 3.13
CA ARG A 82 6.52 23.18 4.28
C ARG A 82 6.80 21.84 4.92
N GLU A 83 5.77 21.05 5.15
CA GLU A 83 5.90 19.71 5.71
C GLU A 83 6.79 18.82 4.82
N HIS A 84 6.62 18.88 3.50
CA HIS A 84 7.49 18.18 2.57
C HIS A 84 8.96 18.64 2.66
N ILE A 85 9.20 19.96 2.75
CA ILE A 85 10.56 20.50 2.89
C ILE A 85 11.20 20.06 4.21
N GLU A 86 10.43 20.04 5.30
CA GLU A 86 10.90 19.59 6.62
C GLU A 86 11.26 18.10 6.60
N LEU A 87 10.40 17.25 6.05
CA LEU A 87 10.67 15.82 5.84
C LEU A 87 11.92 15.56 4.99
N VAL A 88 12.10 16.31 3.90
CA VAL A 88 13.30 16.21 3.07
C VAL A 88 14.55 16.61 3.85
N HIS A 89 14.46 17.61 4.73
CA HIS A 89 15.57 18.05 5.56
C HIS A 89 15.93 17.00 6.62
N GLU A 90 14.93 16.43 7.29
CA GLU A 90 15.09 15.33 8.24
C GLU A 90 15.75 14.11 7.59
N ILE A 91 15.22 13.66 6.44
CA ILE A 91 15.80 12.54 5.67
C ILE A 91 17.23 12.85 5.25
N SER A 92 17.51 14.06 4.75
CA SER A 92 18.86 14.48 4.36
C SER A 92 19.83 14.49 5.55
N SER A 93 19.35 14.86 6.74
CA SER A 93 20.15 14.84 7.97
C SER A 93 20.40 13.42 8.51
N ALA A 94 19.42 12.53 8.38
CA ALA A 94 19.55 11.12 8.72
C ALA A 94 20.49 10.38 7.74
N CYS A 95 20.47 10.75 6.47
CA CYS A 95 21.35 10.26 5.41
C CYS A 95 22.73 10.96 5.38
N SER A 96 23.34 11.15 6.56
CA SER A 96 24.65 11.80 6.76
C SER A 96 25.83 11.19 5.98
N THR A 97 25.67 9.99 5.41
CA THR A 97 26.67 9.28 4.61
C THR A 97 26.56 9.53 3.10
N MET A 98 25.49 10.19 2.62
CA MET A 98 25.32 10.49 1.20
C MET A 98 25.93 11.85 0.82
N PRO A 99 26.71 11.94 -0.27
CA PRO A 99 27.21 13.21 -0.78
C PRO A 99 26.06 14.18 -1.11
N ALA A 100 26.19 15.45 -0.72
CA ALA A 100 25.15 16.47 -0.90
C ALA A 100 24.70 16.66 -2.37
N TYR A 101 25.53 16.31 -3.35
CA TYR A 101 25.14 16.39 -4.77
C TYR A 101 24.11 15.30 -5.15
N GLU A 102 24.17 14.12 -4.54
CA GLU A 102 23.25 13.02 -4.80
C GLU A 102 21.87 13.30 -4.19
N LEU A 103 21.85 13.83 -2.97
CA LEU A 103 20.61 14.26 -2.31
C LEU A 103 19.91 15.37 -3.09
N ARG A 104 20.65 16.38 -3.58
CA ARG A 104 20.09 17.44 -4.42
C ARG A 104 19.56 16.89 -5.75
N HIS A 105 20.27 15.94 -6.35
CA HIS A 105 19.85 15.31 -7.60
C HIS A 105 18.57 14.50 -7.40
N TYR A 106 18.49 13.70 -6.35
CA TYR A 106 17.33 12.91 -5.97
C TYR A 106 16.10 13.80 -5.72
N ASN A 107 16.25 14.85 -4.92
CA ASN A 107 15.16 15.80 -4.64
C ASN A 107 14.66 16.49 -5.91
N LEU A 108 15.57 16.88 -6.82
CA LEU A 108 15.20 17.46 -8.12
C LEU A 108 14.49 16.44 -9.02
N GLN A 109 14.88 15.17 -9.00
CA GLN A 109 14.19 14.13 -9.75
C GLN A 109 12.79 13.86 -9.20
N LEU A 110 12.64 13.80 -7.87
CA LEU A 110 11.35 13.63 -7.21
C LEU A 110 10.38 14.78 -7.57
N LEU A 111 10.84 16.04 -7.47
CA LEU A 111 10.04 17.20 -7.85
C LEU A 111 9.65 17.19 -9.34
N ARG A 112 10.53 16.70 -10.23
CA ARG A 112 10.23 16.56 -11.66
C ARG A 112 9.22 15.45 -11.93
N ALA A 113 9.31 14.32 -11.25
CA ALA A 113 8.37 13.22 -11.35
C ALA A 113 6.97 13.65 -10.88
N MET A 114 6.88 14.31 -9.72
CA MET A 114 5.63 14.86 -9.20
C MET A 114 5.01 15.88 -10.16
N LYS A 115 5.83 16.75 -10.78
CA LYS A 115 5.35 17.69 -11.81
C LYS A 115 4.80 16.96 -13.04
N ALA A 116 5.45 15.90 -13.49
CA ALA A 116 5.00 15.12 -14.64
C ALA A 116 3.63 14.47 -14.37
N GLU A 117 3.48 13.84 -13.20
CA GLU A 117 2.20 13.23 -12.79
C GLU A 117 1.07 14.28 -12.69
N MET A 118 1.32 15.46 -12.11
CA MET A 118 0.33 16.53 -12.05
C MET A 118 -0.09 17.06 -13.44
N VAL A 119 0.83 17.09 -14.40
CA VAL A 119 0.54 17.52 -15.78
C VAL A 119 -0.26 16.45 -16.53
N ASP A 120 0.03 15.17 -16.30
CA ASP A 120 -0.70 14.08 -16.92
C ASP A 120 -2.14 13.98 -16.39
N VAL A 121 -2.36 14.19 -15.10
CA VAL A 121 -3.71 14.28 -14.52
C VAL A 121 -4.53 15.43 -15.12
N ARG A 122 -3.91 16.56 -15.46
CA ARG A 122 -4.59 17.69 -16.14
C ARG A 122 -4.92 17.44 -17.60
N ARG A 123 -4.29 16.45 -18.24
CA ARG A 123 -4.57 16.10 -19.64
C ARG A 123 -5.62 15.00 -19.77
N THR A 124 -5.86 14.24 -18.70
CA THR A 124 -6.81 13.13 -18.67
C THR A 124 -8.11 13.46 -17.92
N ALA A 125 -8.17 14.59 -17.21
CA ALA A 125 -9.39 15.21 -16.70
C ALA A 125 -10.03 16.15 -17.74
#